data_AF-A0A9D7S466-F1
#
_entry.id   AF-A0A9D7S466-F1
#
_cell.length_a   1.000
_cell.length_b   1.000
_cell.length_c   1.000
_cell.angle_alpha   90.00
_cell.angle_beta   90.00
_cell.angle_gamma   90.00
#
_symmetry.space_group_name_H-M   'P 1'
#
loop_
_entity.id
_entity.type
_entity.pdbx_description
1 polymer ?
#
loop_
_entity_poly.entity_id
_entity_poly.type
_entity_poly.pdbx_seq_one_letter_code
_entity_poly.pdbx_strand_id
1 'polypeptide(L)' 'MPRIFDRRSQRTIGVLDIAEFAMFQELMRQPELDSEIPQLDASAIERLESIGASDNLRLIVRQVADSGADLDLGWELS' A
#
# COMPACT_ATOMS: atom_id res chain seq x y z
N MET A 1 -9.20 10.65 -7.73
CA MET A 1 -9.06 9.51 -6.80
C MET A 1 -7.74 8.84 -7.10
N PRO A 2 -6.81 8.72 -6.14
CA PRO A 2 -5.47 8.18 -6.40
C PRO A 2 -5.49 6.73 -6.88
N ARG A 3 -4.78 6.44 -7.98
CA ARG A 3 -4.62 5.10 -8.53
C ARG A 3 -3.30 4.50 -8.06
N ILE A 4 -3.34 3.29 -7.50
CA ILE A 4 -2.15 2.48 -7.14
C ILE A 4 -1.91 1.45 -8.25
N PHE A 5 -0.68 1.36 -8.73
CA PHE A 5 -0.31 0.48 -9.84
C PHE A 5 1.10 -0.10 -9.68
N ASP A 6 1.35 -1.22 -10.35
CA ASP A 6 2.69 -1.75 -10.55
C ASP A 6 3.32 -1.06 -11.77
N ARG A 7 4.44 -0.35 -11.59
CA ARG A 7 5.18 0.34 -12.64
C ARG A 7 5.79 -0.62 -13.65
N ARG A 8 6.16 -1.83 -13.21
CA ARG A 8 6.80 -2.83 -14.08
C ARG A 8 5.83 -3.38 -15.10
N SER A 9 4.63 -3.77 -14.66
CA SER A 9 3.59 -4.32 -15.53
C SER A 9 2.54 -3.30 -16.01
N GLN A 10 2.56 -2.09 -15.47
CA GLN A 10 1.51 -1.06 -15.65
C GLN A 10 0.11 -1.51 -15.16
N ARG A 11 0.04 -2.61 -14.42
CA ARG A 11 -1.22 -3.14 -13.88
C ARG A 11 -1.73 -2.27 -12.73
N THR A 12 -3.01 -1.90 -12.78
CA THR A 12 -3.70 -1.27 -11.64
C THR A 12 -3.91 -2.29 -10.53
N ILE A 13 -3.49 -1.92 -9.31
CA ILE A 13 -3.69 -2.70 -8.08
C ILE A 13 -5.01 -2.28 -7.43
N GLY A 14 -5.27 -0.97 -7.39
CA GLY A 14 -6.52 -0.44 -6.87
C GLY A 14 -6.61 1.08 -6.98
N VAL A 15 -7.76 1.61 -6.58
CA VAL A 15 -8.03 3.05 -6.50
C VAL A 15 -8.46 3.35 -5.09
N LEU A 16 -7.88 4.39 -4.50
CA LEU A 16 -8.18 4.84 -3.16
C LEU A 16 -8.89 6.19 -3.22
N ASP A 17 -9.68 6.50 -2.20
CA ASP A 17 -10.03 7.89 -1.93
C ASP A 17 -8.83 8.64 -1.31
N ILE A 18 -9.00 9.95 -1.07
CA ILE A 18 -7.90 10.79 -0.56
C ILE A 18 -7.51 10.42 0.88
N ALA A 19 -8.48 10.05 1.72
CA ALA A 19 -8.22 9.68 3.11
C ALA A 19 -7.51 8.32 3.19
N GLU A 20 -7.98 7.35 2.42
CA GLU A 20 -7.37 6.03 2.27
C GLU A 20 -5.96 6.14 1.69
N PHE A 21 -5.76 7.00 0.69
CA PHE A 21 -4.45 7.23 0.09
C PHE A 21 -3.46 7.83 1.09
N ALA A 22 -3.88 8.77 1.93
CA ALA A 22 -3.03 9.32 2.98
C ALA A 22 -2.58 8.23 3.98
N MET A 23 -3.50 7.34 4.37
CA MET A 23 -3.16 6.20 5.23
C MET A 23 -2.22 5.21 4.53
N PHE A 24 -2.47 4.90 3.26
CA PHE A 24 -1.60 4.05 2.45
C PHE A 24 -0.18 4.61 2.36
N GLN A 25 -0.04 5.91 2.10
CA GLN A 25 1.25 6.56 2.05
C GLN A 25 1.99 6.47 3.38
N GLU A 26 1.32 6.69 4.51
CA GLU A 26 1.95 6.59 5.82
C GLU A 26 2.45 5.16 6.12
N LEU A 27 1.68 4.15 5.73
CA LEU A 27 2.08 2.74 5.88
C LEU A 27 3.29 2.39 5.01
N MET A 28 3.32 2.85 3.77
CA MET A 28 4.47 2.64 2.87
C MET A 28 5.70 3.46 3.29
N ARG A 29 5.52 4.56 4.03
CA ARG A 29 6.63 5.43 4.45
C ARG A 29 7.33 4.95 5.71
N GLN A 30 6.80 3.96 6.43
CA GLN A 30 7.48 3.37 7.58
C GLN A 30 8.60 2.45 7.08
N PRO A 31 9.88 2.85 7.22
CA PRO A 31 10.97 1.92 7.03
C PRO A 31 11.07 1.11 8.32
N GLU A 32 11.04 -0.22 8.25
CA GLU A 32 11.75 -0.98 9.28
C GLU A 32 13.22 -0.51 9.21
N LEU A 33 13.73 -0.07 10.36
CA LEU A 33 14.87 0.83 10.61
C LEU A 33 16.22 0.59 9.89
N ASP A 34 16.34 -0.31 8.92
CA ASP A 34 17.60 -0.63 8.23
C ASP A 34 17.46 -1.11 6.77
N SER A 35 16.28 -1.06 6.14
CA SER A 35 16.11 -1.52 4.75
C SER A 35 15.85 -0.38 3.76
N GLU A 36 16.66 -0.30 2.69
CA GLU A 36 16.53 0.67 1.58
C GLU A 36 15.24 0.50 0.75
N ILE A 37 14.39 -0.49 1.08
CA ILE A 37 13.12 -0.77 0.41
C ILE A 37 12.02 -0.71 1.47
N PRO A 38 10.97 0.12 1.29
CA PRO A 38 9.83 0.13 2.20
C PRO A 38 9.14 -1.25 2.18
N GLN A 39 9.21 -1.96 3.31
CA GLN A 39 8.54 -3.25 3.50
C GLN A 39 7.30 -3.04 4.35
N LEU A 40 6.16 -3.50 3.85
CA LEU A 40 4.96 -3.64 4.66
C LEU A 40 5.17 -4.83 5.61
N ASP A 41 5.38 -4.54 6.88
CA ASP A 41 5.40 -5.58 7.91
C ASP A 41 3.98 -6.18 8.10
N ALA A 42 3.89 -7.42 8.56
CA ALA A 42 2.60 -8.09 8.77
C ALA A 42 1.68 -7.37 9.78
N SER A 43 2.25 -6.57 10.67
CA SER A 43 1.50 -5.78 11.65
C SER A 43 0.86 -4.52 11.05
N ALA A 44 1.25 -4.11 9.83
CA ALA A 44 0.57 -3.07 9.07
C ALA A 44 -0.89 -3.46 8.76
N ILE A 45 -1.14 -4.73 8.46
CA ILE A 45 -2.49 -5.27 8.22
C ILE A 45 -3.31 -5.25 9.52
N GLU A 46 -2.73 -5.70 10.64
CA GLU A 46 -3.38 -5.66 11.95
C GLU A 46 -3.72 -4.23 12.40
N ARG A 47 -2.83 -3.26 12.10
CA ARG A 47 -3.08 -1.84 12.36
C ARG A 47 -4.25 -1.30 11.54
N LEU A 48 -4.36 -1.67 10.26
CA LEU A 48 -5.49 -1.31 9.41
C LEU A 48 -6.82 -1.87 9.93
N GLU A 49 -6.80 -3.06 10.53
CA GLU A 49 -7.97 -3.62 11.20
C GLU A 49 -8.38 -2.78 12.41
N SER A 50 -7.41 -2.42 13.26
CA SER A 50 -7.65 -1.64 14.48
C SER A 50 -8.13 -0.21 14.24
N ILE A 51 -7.73 0.45 13.15
CA ILE A 51 -8.14 1.83 12.85
C ILE A 51 -9.44 1.91 12.04
N GLY A 52 -10.07 0.78 11.74
CA GLY A 52 -11.29 0.75 10.93
C GLY A 52 -11.07 1.15 9.47
N ALA A 53 -9.89 0.84 8.91
CA ALA A 53 -9.63 1.08 7.50
C ALA A 53 -10.63 0.33 6.61
N SER A 54 -10.89 0.88 5.41
CA SER A 54 -11.81 0.25 4.46
C SER A 54 -11.31 -1.11 3.98
N ASP A 55 -12.26 -1.97 3.58
CA ASP A 55 -11.93 -3.27 2.99
C ASP A 55 -11.10 -3.13 1.71
N ASN A 56 -11.32 -2.05 0.95
CA ASN A 56 -10.56 -1.72 -0.25
C ASN A 56 -9.08 -1.46 0.07
N LEU A 57 -8.80 -0.60 1.05
CA LEU A 57 -7.42 -0.31 1.47
C LEU A 57 -6.74 -1.56 2.02
N ARG A 58 -7.43 -2.35 2.85
CA ARG A 58 -6.90 -3.62 3.38
C ARG A 58 -6.53 -4.59 2.27
N LEU A 59 -7.37 -4.72 1.25
CA LEU A 59 -7.14 -5.62 0.12
C LEU A 59 -5.92 -5.17 -0.71
N ILE A 60 -5.77 -3.88 -0.95
CA ILE A 60 -4.61 -3.32 -1.66
C ILE A 60 -3.33 -3.56 -0.87
N VAL A 61 -3.32 -3.24 0.43
CA VAL A 61 -2.14 -3.43 1.29
C VAL A 61 -1.75 -4.91 1.38
N ARG A 62 -2.73 -5.81 1.47
CA ARG A 62 -2.48 -7.26 1.44
C ARG A 62 -1.88 -7.71 0.11
N GLN A 63 -2.38 -7.23 -1.02
CA GLN A 63 -1.80 -7.56 -2.34
C GLN A 63 -0.35 -7.10 -2.46
N VAL A 64 -0.03 -5.92 -1.91
CA VAL A 64 1.35 -5.43 -1.88
C VAL A 64 2.21 -6.31 -0.99
N ALA A 65 1.76 -6.60 0.24
CA ALA A 65 2.49 -7.43 1.19
C ALA A 65 2.74 -8.86 0.66
N ASP A 66 1.71 -9.49 0.08
CA ASP A 66 1.79 -10.83 -0.51
C ASP A 66 2.72 -10.87 -1.73
N SER A 67 2.88 -9.74 -2.45
CA SER A 67 3.77 -9.65 -3.61
C SER A 67 5.22 -9.30 -3.24
N GLY A 68 5.45 -8.78 -2.03
CA GLY A 68 6.79 -8.49 -1.50
C GLY A 68 7.66 -7.65 -2.46
N ALA A 69 8.86 -8.15 -2.73
CA ALA A 69 9.88 -7.48 -3.56
C ALA A 69 9.62 -7.57 -5.08
N ASP A 70 8.64 -8.34 -5.54
CA ASP A 70 8.35 -8.51 -6.98
C ASP A 70 7.56 -7.35 -7.60
N LEU A 71 7.06 -6.44 -6.75
CA LEU A 71 6.14 -5.39 -7.14
C LEU A 71 6.81 -4.01 -7.10
N ASP A 72 6.86 -3.32 -8.24
CA ASP A 72 7.40 -1.95 -8.34
C ASP A 72 6.26 -0.94 -8.18
N LEU A 73 5.98 -0.52 -6.95
CA LEU A 73 4.83 0.32 -6.66
C LEU A 73 4.94 1.75 -7.20
N GLY A 74 3.86 2.19 -7.85
CA GLY A 74 3.61 3.57 -8.24
C GLY A 74 2.21 4.02 -7.89
N TRP A 75 2.01 5.34 -7.83
CA TRP A 75 0.70 5.95 -7.66
C TRP A 75 0.55 7.23 -8.48
N GLU A 76 -0.68 7.52 -8.89
CA GLU A 76 -1.03 8.66 -9.73
C GLU A 76 -2.25 9.40 -9.14
N LEU A 77 -2.15 10.73 -9.04
CA LEU A 77 -3.26 11.59 -8.64
C LEU A 77 -4.11 11.91 -9.88
N SER A 78 -5.12 11.08 -10.14
CA SER A 78 -6.17 11.36 -11.13
C SER A 78 -7.25 12.31 -10.62
#